data_AF-A0A3D4GTB3-F1
#
_entry.id   AF-A0A3D4GTB3-F1
#
_cell.length_a   1.000
_cell.length_b   1.000
_cell.length_c   1.000
_cell.angle_alpha   90.00
_cell.angle_beta   90.00
_cell.angle_gamma   90.00
#
_symmetry.space_group_name_H-M   'P 1'
#
loop_
_entity.id
_entity.type
_entity.pdbx_description
1 polymer ?
#
loop_
_entity_poly.entity_id
_entity_poly.type
_entity_poly.pdbx_seq_one_letter_code
_entity_poly.pdbx_strand_id
1 'polypeptide(L)'
;MLEQPNVLLITTDHWFGSLLGEAGHPHVQTPTLDQIARNGTRFTRAYSECPVCIPARRTLMTGVSPRTHDDRVFKETLRMPDVPTVAQTFRNAGYQACAVGKLHVYPQRDRIGFDDVILGEEGRMQFGAVDDYELFLGDQGFAGQQFTHGM
;
A
#
# COMPACT_ATOMS: atom_id res chain seq x y z
N MET A 1 -24.74 -4.02 -14.45
CA MET A 1 -23.45 -3.99 -13.72
C MET A 1 -22.80 -5.36 -13.89
N LEU A 2 -21.47 -5.43 -13.96
CA LEU A 2 -20.78 -6.73 -13.92
C LEU A 2 -21.12 -7.43 -12.61
N GLU A 3 -21.37 -8.74 -12.64
CA GLU A 3 -21.66 -9.51 -11.43
C GLU A 3 -20.45 -9.58 -10.49
N GLN A 4 -19.23 -9.39 -11.04
CA GLN A 4 -17.97 -9.32 -10.30
C GLN A 4 -17.04 -8.25 -10.94
N PRO A 5 -17.01 -7.01 -10.41
CA PRO A 5 -16.19 -5.94 -10.97
C PRO A 5 -14.71 -6.10 -10.61
N ASN A 6 -13.81 -5.78 -11.53
CA ASN A 6 -12.39 -5.64 -11.19
C ASN A 6 -12.18 -4.49 -10.20
N VAL A 7 -11.43 -4.73 -9.13
CA VAL A 7 -11.14 -3.74 -8.09
C VAL A 7 -9.66 -3.38 -8.12
N LEU A 8 -9.36 -2.09 -8.22
CA LEU A 8 -8.02 -1.54 -8.13
C LEU A 8 -7.91 -0.64 -6.90
N LEU A 9 -7.11 -1.05 -5.92
CA LEU A 9 -6.77 -0.25 -4.74
C LEU A 9 -5.42 0.44 -4.97
N ILE A 10 -5.43 1.77 -5.05
CA ILE A 10 -4.22 2.58 -5.19
C ILE A 10 -3.94 3.24 -3.84
N THR A 11 -2.71 3.06 -3.34
CA THR A 11 -2.26 3.67 -2.08
C THR A 11 -0.98 4.46 -2.31
N THR A 12 -0.91 5.65 -1.74
CA THR A 12 0.31 6.48 -1.66
C THR A 12 0.91 6.40 -0.26
N ASP A 13 2.23 6.51 -0.14
CA ASP A 13 2.89 6.66 1.16
C ASP A 13 3.09 8.15 1.50
N HIS A 14 2.93 8.51 2.78
CA HIS A 14 3.11 9.87 3.30
C HIS A 14 2.40 11.02 2.53
N TRP A 15 1.25 10.75 1.91
CA TRP A 15 0.53 11.76 1.14
C TRP A 15 -0.42 12.60 2.01
N PHE A 16 -0.27 13.92 1.95
CA PHE A 16 -1.24 14.85 2.54
C PHE A 16 -2.40 15.10 1.59
N GLY A 17 -3.63 14.81 2.01
CA GLY A 17 -4.82 14.97 1.17
C GLY A 17 -5.05 16.39 0.62
N SER A 18 -4.49 17.41 1.25
CA SER A 18 -4.52 18.80 0.79
C SER A 18 -3.60 19.08 -0.41
N LEU A 19 -2.71 18.16 -0.79
CA LEU A 19 -1.86 18.28 -1.98
C LEU A 19 -2.62 17.97 -3.29
N LEU A 20 -3.83 17.41 -3.20
CA LEU A 20 -4.66 17.14 -4.36
C LEU A 20 -5.10 18.47 -5.02
N GLY A 21 -4.97 18.58 -6.34
CA GLY A 21 -5.45 19.72 -7.12
C GLY A 21 -6.95 19.96 -6.93
N GLU A 22 -7.75 18.89 -6.95
CA GLU A 22 -9.19 18.93 -6.64
C GLU A 22 -9.49 19.37 -5.18
N ALA A 23 -8.50 19.32 -4.28
CA ALA A 23 -8.61 19.90 -2.94
C ALA A 23 -8.29 21.40 -2.89
N GLY A 24 -8.02 22.04 -4.04
CA GLY A 24 -7.73 23.46 -4.16
C GLY A 24 -6.25 23.80 -4.00
N HIS A 25 -5.35 22.84 -4.12
CA HIS A 25 -3.91 23.11 -4.00
C HIS A 25 -3.43 24.01 -5.16
N PRO A 26 -2.71 25.12 -4.91
CA PRO A 26 -2.43 26.12 -5.94
C PRO A 26 -1.32 25.75 -6.93
N HIS A 27 -0.47 24.76 -6.61
CA HIS A 27 0.76 24.47 -7.38
C HIS A 27 0.94 23.00 -7.78
N VAL A 28 0.72 22.05 -6.88
CA VAL A 28 0.77 20.61 -7.17
C VAL A 28 -0.26 20.25 -8.24
N GLN A 29 0.22 19.59 -9.30
CA GLN A 29 -0.60 19.14 -10.42
C GLN A 29 -0.87 17.64 -10.28
N THR A 30 -2.15 17.28 -10.14
CA THR A 30 -2.59 15.89 -10.02
C THR A 30 -3.67 15.52 -11.04
N PRO A 31 -3.49 15.84 -12.34
CA PRO A 31 -4.59 15.79 -13.33
C PRO A 31 -5.29 14.43 -13.40
N THR A 32 -4.55 13.32 -13.26
CA THR A 32 -5.12 11.96 -13.24
C THR A 32 -5.93 11.69 -11.97
N LEU A 33 -5.42 12.08 -10.79
CA LEU A 33 -6.16 11.91 -9.53
C LEU A 33 -7.38 12.84 -9.47
N ASP A 34 -7.27 14.05 -10.00
CA ASP A 34 -8.36 15.02 -10.10
C ASP A 34 -9.47 14.49 -11.03
N GLN A 35 -9.10 13.81 -12.11
CA GLN A 35 -10.06 13.13 -12.98
C GLN A 35 -10.77 11.98 -12.25
N ILE A 36 -10.04 11.15 -11.49
CA ILE A 36 -10.63 10.08 -10.67
C ILE A 36 -11.61 10.67 -9.64
N ALA A 37 -11.21 11.76 -8.97
CA ALA A 37 -12.04 12.42 -7.97
C ALA A 37 -13.34 13.00 -8.57
N ARG A 38 -13.28 13.62 -9.76
CA ARG A 38 -14.45 14.18 -10.46
C ARG A 38 -15.40 13.11 -11.02
N ASN A 39 -14.86 11.95 -11.42
CA ASN A 39 -15.65 10.85 -11.96
C ASN A 39 -16.15 9.87 -10.89
N GLY A 40 -15.74 10.05 -9.64
CA GLY A 40 -16.03 9.15 -8.53
C GLY A 40 -16.67 9.86 -7.34
N THR A 41 -16.50 9.24 -6.17
CA THR A 41 -16.91 9.83 -4.89
C THR A 41 -15.67 10.22 -4.10
N ARG A 42 -15.58 11.49 -3.71
CA ARG A 42 -14.49 12.01 -2.89
C ARG A 42 -14.92 12.18 -1.44
N PHE A 43 -14.25 11.48 -0.54
CA PHE A 43 -14.39 11.68 0.90
C PHE A 43 -13.47 12.81 1.35
N THR A 44 -14.03 13.98 1.68
CA THR A 44 -13.26 15.14 2.16
C THR A 44 -12.75 14.99 3.59
N ARG A 45 -13.22 13.95 4.29
CA ARG A 45 -12.91 13.63 5.69
C ARG A 45 -12.56 12.14 5.84
N ALA A 46 -11.54 11.71 5.11
CA ALA A 46 -10.96 10.37 5.23
C ALA A 46 -9.68 10.45 6.09
N TYR A 47 -9.58 9.60 7.11
CA TYR A 47 -8.49 9.64 8.09
C TYR A 47 -7.78 8.29 8.16
N SER A 48 -6.46 8.32 8.31
CA SER A 48 -5.71 7.15 8.76
C SER A 48 -5.95 6.95 10.25
N GLU A 49 -6.23 5.72 10.69
CA GLU A 49 -6.39 5.41 12.12
C GLU A 49 -5.07 5.55 12.91
N CYS A 50 -3.93 5.40 12.24
CA CYS A 50 -2.62 5.61 12.82
C CYS A 50 -1.74 6.42 11.86
N PRO A 51 -1.10 7.52 12.29
CA PRO A 51 -0.19 8.30 11.46
C PRO A 51 1.22 7.66 11.41
N VAL A 52 1.30 6.34 11.32
CA VAL A 52 2.55 5.57 11.22
C VAL A 52 2.36 4.47 10.16
N CYS A 53 3.32 4.31 9.25
CA CYS A 53 3.18 3.52 8.03
C CYS A 53 2.78 2.04 8.26
N ILE A 54 3.47 1.29 9.11
CA ILE A 54 3.16 -0.12 9.41
C ILE A 54 1.73 -0.29 9.96
N PRO A 55 1.35 0.35 11.07
CA PRO A 55 0.00 0.17 11.62
C PRO A 55 -1.09 0.72 10.71
N ALA A 56 -0.85 1.80 9.96
CA ALA A 56 -1.80 2.31 8.97
C ALA A 56 -2.10 1.27 7.88
N ARG A 57 -1.04 0.65 7.31
CA ARG A 57 -1.16 -0.41 6.30
C ARG A 57 -1.82 -1.66 6.89
N ARG A 58 -1.49 -2.02 8.13
CA ARG A 58 -2.12 -3.14 8.85
C ARG A 58 -3.61 -2.92 9.03
N THR A 59 -4.03 -1.74 9.49
CA THR A 59 -5.45 -1.37 9.59
C THR A 59 -6.13 -1.41 8.22
N LEU A 60 -5.52 -0.85 7.19
CA LEU A 60 -6.06 -0.88 5.82
C LEU A 60 -6.26 -2.31 5.31
N MET A 61 -5.29 -3.19 5.54
CA MET A 61 -5.32 -4.56 5.03
C MET A 61 -6.24 -5.47 5.82
N THR A 62 -6.47 -5.22 7.11
CA THR A 62 -7.27 -6.11 7.98
C THR A 62 -8.67 -5.58 8.28
N GLY A 63 -8.91 -4.29 8.08
CA GLY A 63 -10.15 -3.63 8.49
C GLY A 63 -10.34 -3.51 10.01
N VAL A 64 -9.33 -3.89 10.81
CA VAL A 64 -9.40 -3.78 12.29
C VAL A 64 -8.47 -2.68 12.80
N SER A 65 -8.87 -2.04 13.89
CA SER A 65 -8.16 -0.89 14.43
C SER A 65 -6.81 -1.23 15.08
N PRO A 66 -5.93 -0.23 15.30
CA PRO A 66 -4.72 -0.32 16.11
C PRO A 66 -4.89 -0.90 17.51
N ARG A 67 -6.11 -0.79 18.06
CA ARG A 67 -6.45 -1.41 19.33
C ARG A 67 -6.56 -2.93 19.24
N THR A 68 -7.06 -3.45 18.12
CA THR A 68 -7.32 -4.88 17.90
C THR A 68 -6.02 -5.61 17.56
N HIS A 69 -5.19 -5.01 16.73
CA HIS A 69 -3.94 -5.64 16.27
C HIS A 69 -2.69 -5.22 17.04
N ASP A 70 -2.84 -4.46 18.14
CA ASP A 70 -1.79 -3.96 19.05
C ASP A 70 -0.56 -3.32 18.37
N ASP A 71 -0.80 -2.67 17.24
CA ASP A 71 0.26 -1.99 16.49
C ASP A 71 -0.07 -0.50 16.45
N ARG A 72 0.69 0.29 17.23
CA ARG A 72 0.44 1.73 17.44
C ARG A 72 1.69 2.58 17.25
N VAL A 73 2.82 1.93 16.99
CA VAL A 73 4.14 2.52 16.87
C VAL A 73 4.88 1.78 15.76
N PHE A 74 6.08 2.23 15.40
CA PHE A 74 6.85 1.60 14.34
C PHE A 74 7.48 0.27 14.81
N LYS A 75 6.71 -0.84 14.72
CA LYS A 75 7.15 -2.20 15.08
C LYS A 75 7.47 -3.03 13.82
N GLU A 76 8.69 -2.92 13.31
CA GLU A 76 9.10 -3.52 12.04
C GLU A 76 9.01 -5.04 11.93
N THR A 77 9.06 -5.74 13.06
CA THR A 77 9.08 -7.21 13.13
C THR A 77 7.78 -7.80 13.68
N LEU A 78 6.77 -6.96 13.91
CA LEU A 78 5.47 -7.46 14.37
C LEU A 78 4.77 -8.18 13.22
N ARG A 79 4.48 -9.47 13.38
CA ARG A 79 3.76 -10.28 12.38
C ARG A 79 2.33 -9.79 12.20
N MET A 80 1.75 -10.07 11.03
CA MET A 80 0.32 -9.82 10.80
C MET A 80 -0.54 -10.56 11.84
N PRO A 81 -1.61 -9.92 12.34
CA PRO A 81 -2.56 -10.58 13.23
C PRO A 81 -3.31 -11.69 12.50
N ASP A 82 -3.79 -12.69 13.24
CA ASP A 82 -4.63 -13.76 12.71
C ASP A 82 -6.08 -13.29 12.50
N VAL A 83 -6.26 -12.41 11.52
CA VAL A 83 -7.57 -11.95 11.03
C VAL A 83 -7.58 -11.91 9.50
N PRO A 84 -8.73 -12.10 8.84
CA PRO A 84 -8.83 -12.01 7.39
C PRO A 84 -8.33 -10.66 6.87
N THR A 85 -7.53 -10.71 5.80
CA THR A 85 -7.12 -9.51 5.08
C THR A 85 -8.08 -9.20 3.93
N VAL A 86 -7.99 -7.99 3.38
CA VAL A 86 -8.70 -7.58 2.18
C VAL A 86 -8.40 -8.55 1.03
N ALA A 87 -7.14 -8.93 0.83
CA ALA A 87 -6.73 -9.87 -0.19
C ALA A 87 -7.36 -11.25 0.02
N GLN A 88 -7.30 -11.81 1.24
CA GLN A 88 -7.95 -13.08 1.56
C GLN A 88 -9.47 -13.03 1.34
N THR A 89 -10.10 -11.91 1.69
CA THR A 89 -11.54 -11.69 1.52
C THR A 89 -11.93 -11.70 0.05
N PHE A 90 -11.18 -11.01 -0.81
CA PHE A 90 -11.40 -11.03 -2.26
C PHE A 90 -11.19 -12.44 -2.85
N ARG A 91 -10.12 -13.14 -2.46
CA ARG A 91 -9.87 -14.52 -2.94
C ARG A 91 -10.97 -15.50 -2.56
N ASN A 92 -11.44 -15.43 -1.32
CA ASN A 92 -12.56 -16.26 -0.86
C ASN A 92 -13.86 -15.99 -1.65
N ALA A 93 -13.98 -14.81 -2.26
CA ALA A 93 -15.09 -14.44 -3.14
C ALA A 93 -14.84 -14.77 -4.63
N GLY A 94 -13.75 -15.45 -4.96
CA GLY A 94 -13.42 -15.89 -6.33
C GLY A 94 -12.56 -14.93 -7.15
N TYR A 95 -11.99 -13.89 -6.52
CA TYR A 95 -11.07 -12.98 -7.21
C TYR A 95 -9.64 -13.49 -7.21
N GLN A 96 -8.87 -13.12 -8.23
CA GLN A 96 -7.42 -13.14 -8.18
C GLN A 96 -6.94 -11.84 -7.51
N ALA A 97 -6.08 -11.95 -6.49
CA ALA A 97 -5.57 -10.80 -5.76
C ALA A 97 -4.05 -10.67 -5.91
N CYS A 98 -3.57 -9.58 -6.52
CA CYS A 98 -2.14 -9.29 -6.65
C CYS A 98 -1.80 -7.92 -6.05
N ALA A 99 -0.57 -7.77 -5.54
CA ALA A 99 -0.05 -6.49 -5.07
C ALA A 99 1.24 -6.10 -5.79
N VAL A 100 1.46 -4.80 -5.95
CA VAL A 100 2.70 -4.23 -6.50
C VAL A 100 3.15 -3.07 -5.61
N GLY A 101 4.42 -3.07 -5.22
CA GLY A 101 5.04 -2.06 -4.38
C GLY A 101 5.15 -2.47 -2.92
N LYS A 102 5.02 -1.47 -2.03
CA LYS A 102 5.29 -1.60 -0.60
C LYS A 102 4.12 -2.18 0.16
N LEU A 103 4.35 -3.26 0.91
CA LEU A 103 3.37 -3.82 1.84
C LEU A 103 3.70 -3.47 3.29
N HIS A 104 4.99 -3.31 3.61
CA HIS A 104 5.51 -3.00 4.93
C HIS A 104 5.12 -4.03 5.99
N VAL A 105 5.26 -5.32 5.65
CA VAL A 105 4.87 -6.46 6.49
C VAL A 105 6.09 -7.21 7.01
N TYR A 106 5.88 -8.05 8.04
CA TYR A 106 6.88 -8.97 8.53
C TYR A 106 6.32 -10.39 8.64
N PRO A 107 7.03 -11.42 8.11
CA PRO A 107 8.25 -11.32 7.31
C PRO A 107 8.01 -10.57 5.98
N GLN A 108 9.04 -9.94 5.40
CA GLN A 108 8.88 -9.03 4.25
C GLN A 108 8.23 -9.65 3.01
N ARG A 109 8.41 -10.96 2.81
CA ARG A 109 7.80 -11.71 1.69
C ARG A 109 6.48 -12.40 2.05
N ASP A 110 5.92 -12.09 3.22
CA ASP A 110 4.57 -12.53 3.54
C ASP A 110 3.58 -11.88 2.56
N ARG A 111 2.84 -12.71 1.85
CA ARG A 111 1.87 -12.24 0.86
C ARG A 111 0.58 -11.76 1.50
N ILE A 112 0.37 -11.97 2.80
CA ILE A 112 -0.79 -11.47 3.57
C ILE A 112 -2.14 -11.74 2.89
N GLY A 113 -2.25 -12.87 2.20
CA GLY A 113 -3.46 -13.29 1.48
C GLY A 113 -3.55 -12.84 0.02
N PHE A 114 -2.54 -12.20 -0.56
CA PHE A 114 -2.41 -12.05 -2.02
C PHE A 114 -1.93 -13.36 -2.67
N ASP A 115 -2.33 -13.60 -3.91
CA ASP A 115 -1.82 -14.69 -4.74
C ASP A 115 -0.38 -14.42 -5.15
N ASP A 116 -0.07 -13.17 -5.52
CA ASP A 116 1.28 -12.75 -5.86
C ASP A 116 1.59 -11.31 -5.44
N VAL A 117 2.88 -11.02 -5.24
CA VAL A 117 3.38 -9.72 -4.80
C VAL A 117 4.66 -9.40 -5.56
N ILE A 118 4.64 -8.32 -6.34
CA ILE A 118 5.85 -7.67 -6.88
C ILE A 118 6.27 -6.63 -5.85
N LEU A 119 7.27 -6.97 -5.07
CA LEU A 119 7.65 -6.24 -3.87
C LEU A 119 8.54 -5.03 -4.18
N GLY A 120 8.25 -3.90 -3.55
CA GLY A 120 9.14 -2.74 -3.44
C GLY A 120 9.12 -2.19 -2.01
N GLU A 121 10.08 -2.58 -1.19
CA GLU A 121 10.25 -2.23 0.24
C GLU A 121 11.31 -1.16 0.48
N GLU A 122 11.82 -0.53 -0.59
CA GLU A 122 12.66 0.66 -0.54
C GLU A 122 13.94 0.45 0.30
N GLY A 123 14.69 -0.61 0.00
CA GLY A 123 16.00 -0.84 0.61
C GLY A 123 15.98 -1.38 2.04
N ARG A 124 14.85 -1.93 2.51
CA ARG A 124 14.76 -2.65 3.80
C ARG A 124 15.45 -4.02 3.78
N MET A 125 16.70 -4.09 3.32
CA MET A 125 17.46 -5.32 3.13
C MET A 125 17.83 -6.03 4.45
N GLN A 126 17.71 -5.35 5.59
CA GLN A 126 18.08 -5.87 6.91
C GLN A 126 17.30 -7.13 7.35
N PHE A 127 16.16 -7.42 6.71
CA PHE A 127 15.40 -8.65 6.99
C PHE A 127 15.63 -9.77 5.95
N GLY A 128 16.62 -9.60 5.07
CA GLY A 128 17.12 -10.63 4.15
C GLY A 128 16.17 -10.99 3.01
N ALA A 129 15.09 -10.24 2.80
CA ALA A 129 14.27 -10.43 1.61
C ALA A 129 14.89 -9.73 0.41
N VAL A 130 14.70 -10.36 -0.75
CA VAL A 130 15.00 -9.75 -2.04
C VAL A 130 13.87 -8.77 -2.36
N ASP A 131 14.19 -7.60 -2.89
CA ASP A 131 13.24 -6.59 -3.37
C ASP A 131 13.13 -6.70 -4.91
N ASP A 132 11.92 -6.84 -5.45
CA ASP A 132 11.73 -7.08 -6.88
C ASP A 132 12.04 -5.82 -7.71
N TYR A 133 11.84 -4.63 -7.15
CA TYR A 133 12.19 -3.38 -7.80
C TYR A 133 13.70 -3.18 -7.85
N GLU A 134 14.44 -3.57 -6.81
CA GLU A 134 15.90 -3.52 -6.83
C GLU A 134 16.50 -4.49 -7.87
N LEU A 135 15.96 -5.72 -7.96
CA LEU A 135 16.36 -6.66 -9.02
C LEU A 135 16.10 -6.07 -10.41
N PHE A 136 14.91 -5.52 -10.63
CA PHE A 136 14.57 -4.87 -11.88
C PHE A 136 15.55 -3.74 -12.23
N LEU A 137 15.87 -2.85 -11.27
CA LEU A 137 16.86 -1.79 -11.50
C LEU A 137 18.24 -2.36 -11.84
N GLY A 138 18.67 -3.43 -11.17
CA GLY A 138 19.91 -4.14 -11.48
C GLY A 138 19.94 -4.65 -12.94
N ASP A 139 18.88 -5.32 -13.37
CA ASP A 139 18.73 -5.85 -14.73
C ASP A 139 18.72 -4.75 -15.79
N GLN A 140 18.22 -3.55 -15.44
CA GLN A 140 18.23 -2.37 -16.32
C GLN A 140 19.54 -1.56 -16.27
N GLY A 141 20.53 -1.97 -15.48
CA GLY A 141 21.82 -1.25 -15.34
C GLY A 141 21.77 -0.05 -14.40
N PHE A 142 20.75 0.04 -13.55
CA PHE A 142 20.54 1.11 -12.56
C PHE A 142 20.74 0.64 -11.11
N ALA A 143 21.58 -0.37 -10.89
CA ALA A 143 21.92 -0.84 -9.54
C ALA A 143 22.38 0.32 -8.63
N GLY A 144 21.89 0.36 -7.39
CA GLY A 144 22.18 1.44 -6.44
C GLY A 144 21.28 2.68 -6.56
N GLN A 145 20.34 2.70 -7.51
CA GLN A 145 19.37 3.80 -7.69
C GLN A 145 18.02 3.54 -7.05
N GLN A 146 17.91 2.62 -6.10
CA GLN A 146 16.64 2.26 -5.49
C GLN A 146 15.92 3.41 -4.77
N PHE A 147 16.62 4.50 -4.42
CA PHE A 147 16.05 5.69 -3.75
C PHE A 147 15.78 6.88 -4.68
N THR A 148 16.08 6.79 -5.98
CA THR A 148 15.94 7.93 -6.90
C THR A 148 14.49 8.34 -7.17
N HIS A 149 13.53 7.49 -6.78
CA HIS A 149 12.10 7.75 -6.89
C HIS A 149 11.56 8.76 -5.84
N GLY A 150 12.44 9.33 -5.00
CA GLY A 150 12.12 10.51 -4.20
C GLY A 150 11.62 10.23 -2.79
N MET A 151 12.23 9.27 -2.09
CA MET A 151 12.14 9.18 -0.63
C MET A 151 13.24 9.97 0.07
#